data_AF-A0A8X6UP69-F1
#
_entry.id   AF-A0A8X6UP69-F1
#
_cell.length_a   1.000
_cell.length_b   1.000
_cell.length_c   1.000
_cell.angle_alpha   90.00
_cell.angle_beta   90.00
_cell.angle_gamma   90.00
#
_symmetry.space_group_name_H-M   'P 1'
#
loop_
_entity.id
_entity.type
_entity.pdbx_description
1 polymer ?
#
loop_
_entity_poly.entity_id
_entity_poly.type
_entity_poly.pdbx_seq_one_letter_code
_entity_poly.pdbx_strand_id
1 'polypeptide(L)'
;MFIKKRLRLLAYKVLLVQVLEPGDKSRRIAFATDMLGRIEDDAEFLNCIMFSEEPCFHLSAIVNRHNLYIWESENPHEYRELQRDSSKANVWNELM
;
A
#
# COMPACT_ATOMS: atom_id res chain seq x y z
N MET A 1 -23.96 -10.62 17.95
CA MET A 1 -22.86 -11.12 18.81
C MET A 1 -22.89 -12.64 19.02
N PHE A 2 -24.06 -13.27 19.13
CA PHE A 2 -24.20 -14.73 19.35
C PHE A 2 -23.64 -15.64 18.25
N ILE A 3 -23.83 -15.28 16.96
CA ILE A 3 -23.42 -16.14 15.83
C ILE A 3 -21.89 -16.26 15.71
N LYS A 4 -21.14 -15.14 15.87
CA LYS A 4 -19.67 -15.13 15.76
C LYS A 4 -18.99 -16.04 16.80
N LYS A 5 -19.46 -16.02 18.06
CA LYS A 5 -18.93 -16.89 19.12
C LYS A 5 -19.30 -18.36 18.90
N ARG A 6 -20.52 -18.63 18.41
CA ARG A 6 -20.98 -20.01 18.13
C ARG A 6 -20.21 -20.67 16.99
N LEU A 7 -19.79 -19.87 15.99
CA LEU A 7 -19.03 -20.31 14.82
C LEU A 7 -17.50 -20.15 14.97
N ARG A 8 -17.00 -19.69 16.13
CA ARG A 8 -15.57 -19.45 16.40
C ARG A 8 -14.87 -18.60 15.33
N LEU A 9 -15.54 -17.55 14.84
CA LEU A 9 -14.98 -16.68 13.80
C LEU A 9 -13.98 -15.67 14.39
N LEU A 10 -12.83 -15.53 13.74
CA LEU A 10 -11.78 -14.55 14.03
C LEU A 10 -11.83 -13.42 13.02
N ALA A 11 -11.39 -12.22 13.44
CA ALA A 11 -11.31 -11.07 12.56
C ALA A 11 -9.94 -11.01 11.87
N TYR A 12 -9.94 -11.03 10.54
CA TYR A 12 -8.74 -10.89 9.73
C TYR A 12 -8.80 -9.55 8.98
N LYS A 13 -7.81 -8.69 9.21
CA LYS A 13 -7.70 -7.41 8.52
C LYS A 13 -7.25 -7.65 7.08
N VAL A 14 -8.01 -7.13 6.12
CA VAL A 14 -7.61 -7.22 4.71
C VAL A 14 -6.50 -6.20 4.45
N LEU A 15 -5.40 -6.66 3.90
CA LEU A 15 -4.27 -5.83 3.52
C LEU A 15 -4.24 -5.66 2.00
N LEU A 16 -4.16 -4.41 1.54
CA LEU A 16 -3.83 -4.15 0.14
C LEU A 16 -2.33 -4.32 -0.02
N VAL A 17 -1.92 -5.33 -0.76
CA VAL A 17 -0.53 -5.58 -1.10
C VAL A 17 -0.30 -5.28 -2.58
N GLN A 18 0.88 -4.78 -2.91
CA GLN A 18 1.33 -4.65 -4.29
C GLN A 18 2.01 -5.96 -4.70
N VAL A 19 1.64 -6.50 -5.85
CA VAL A 19 2.37 -7.62 -6.47
C VAL A 19 3.75 -7.12 -6.88
N LEU A 20 4.79 -7.79 -6.41
CA LEU A 20 6.18 -7.51 -6.79
C LEU A 20 6.58 -8.45 -7.92
N GLU A 21 7.18 -7.90 -8.97
CA GLU A 21 7.70 -8.69 -10.07
C GLU A 21 9.05 -9.33 -9.71
N PRO A 22 9.44 -10.43 -10.38
CA PRO A 22 10.78 -10.98 -10.24
C PRO A 22 11.85 -9.91 -10.48
N GLY A 23 12.69 -9.67 -9.46
CA GLY A 23 13.75 -8.66 -9.51
C GLY A 23 13.44 -7.33 -8.82
N ASP A 24 12.17 -7.03 -8.50
CA ASP A 24 11.81 -5.80 -7.77
C ASP A 24 12.52 -5.70 -6.42
N LYS A 25 12.65 -6.83 -5.71
CA LYS A 25 13.39 -6.88 -4.44
C LYS A 25 14.84 -6.43 -4.61
N SER A 26 15.52 -6.94 -5.63
CA SER A 26 16.91 -6.58 -5.93
C SER A 26 17.04 -5.12 -6.33
N ARG A 27 16.12 -4.61 -7.16
CA ARG A 27 16.09 -3.20 -7.58
C ARG A 27 15.85 -2.26 -6.40
N ARG A 28 14.93 -2.61 -5.49
CA ARG A 28 14.64 -1.84 -4.28
C ARG A 28 15.84 -1.78 -3.34
N ILE A 29 16.55 -2.90 -3.16
CA ILE A 29 17.76 -2.94 -2.34
C ILE A 29 18.86 -2.08 -2.98
N ALA A 30 19.10 -2.24 -4.28
CA ALA A 30 20.11 -1.45 -4.99
C ALA A 30 19.83 0.05 -4.91
N PHE A 31 18.57 0.46 -5.10
CA PHE A 31 18.15 1.85 -4.93
C PHE A 31 18.38 2.36 -3.50
N ALA A 32 17.99 1.58 -2.48
CA ALA A 32 18.15 1.97 -1.09
C ALA A 32 19.64 2.12 -0.73
N THR A 33 20.50 1.20 -1.18
CA THR A 33 21.94 1.27 -0.95
C THR A 33 22.58 2.48 -1.64
N ASP A 34 22.21 2.77 -2.89
CA ASP A 34 22.70 3.96 -3.63
C ASP A 34 22.26 5.25 -2.94
N MET A 35 20.98 5.37 -2.56
CA MET A 35 20.47 6.55 -1.86
C MET A 35 21.13 6.76 -0.50
N LEU A 36 21.36 5.70 0.26
CA LEU A 36 22.07 5.80 1.54
C LEU A 36 23.50 6.32 1.36
N GLY A 37 24.24 5.80 0.37
CA GLY A 37 25.60 6.29 0.08
C GLY A 37 25.61 7.78 -0.27
N ARG A 38 24.67 8.26 -1.08
CA ARG A 38 24.56 9.69 -1.43
C ARG A 38 24.24 10.58 -0.24
N ILE A 39 23.42 10.10 0.69
CA ILE A 39 23.09 10.82 1.93
C ILE A 39 24.31 10.87 2.86
N GLU A 40 25.12 9.81 2.90
CA GLU A 40 26.36 9.77 3.69
C GLU A 40 27.46 10.67 3.10
N ASP A 41 27.54 10.75 1.77
CA ASP A 41 28.54 11.54 1.05
C ASP A 41 28.24 13.05 1.06
N ASP A 42 26.96 13.44 1.06
CA ASP A 42 26.53 14.84 1.05
C ASP A 42 25.31 15.07 1.96
N ALA A 43 25.55 15.78 3.07
CA ALA A 43 24.52 16.11 4.06
C ALA A 43 23.39 17.00 3.50
N GLU A 44 23.63 17.74 2.41
CA GLU A 44 22.65 18.60 1.75
C GLU A 44 21.92 17.89 0.59
N PHE A 45 22.31 16.65 0.27
CA PHE A 45 21.75 15.90 -0.86
C PHE A 45 20.22 15.85 -0.84
N LEU A 46 19.63 15.61 0.34
CA LEU A 46 18.18 15.53 0.51
C LEU A 46 17.47 16.86 0.20
N ASN A 47 18.11 18.00 0.46
CA ASN A 47 17.54 19.33 0.18
C ASN A 47 17.47 19.63 -1.32
N CYS A 48 18.18 18.86 -2.14
CA CYS A 48 18.15 18.96 -3.60
C CYS A 48 17.09 18.05 -4.24
N ILE A 49 16.38 17.22 -3.46
CA ILE A 49 15.39 16.28 -3.98
C ILE A 49 13.99 16.89 -3.83
N MET A 50 13.28 17.00 -4.94
CA MET A 50 11.86 17.36 -4.95
C MET A 50 11.04 16.13 -5.32
N PHE A 51 10.11 15.75 -4.46
CA PHE A 51 9.21 14.63 -4.70
C PHE A 51 7.93 15.16 -5.34
N SER A 52 7.56 14.59 -6.49
CA SER A 52 6.23 14.79 -7.08
C SER A 52 5.39 13.54 -6.86
N GLU A 53 4.13 13.73 -6.50
CA GLU A 53 3.15 12.67 -6.44
C GLU A 53 1.88 13.07 -7.20
N GLU A 54 1.29 12.09 -7.88
CA GLU A 54 -0.04 12.22 -8.46
C GLU A 54 -1.01 11.36 -7.63
N PRO A 55 -1.48 11.85 -6.46
CA PRO A 55 -2.47 11.13 -5.68
C PRO A 55 -3.76 10.98 -6.47
N CYS A 56 -4.22 9.74 -6.54
CA CYS A 56 -5.41 9.36 -7.26
C CYS A 56 -6.55 9.04 -6.29
N PHE A 57 -7.60 9.86 -6.29
CA PHE A 57 -8.75 9.69 -5.41
C PHE A 57 -9.89 8.99 -6.17
N HIS A 58 -10.28 7.82 -5.68
CA HIS A 58 -11.45 7.13 -6.21
C HIS A 58 -12.73 7.77 -5.66
N LEU A 59 -13.62 8.21 -6.54
CA LEU A 59 -14.91 8.82 -6.18
C LEU A 59 -15.94 7.77 -5.72
N SER A 60 -15.68 6.49 -5.98
CA SER A 60 -16.49 5.41 -5.47
C SER A 60 -16.09 5.07 -4.03
N ALA A 61 -16.94 5.41 -3.07
CA ALA A 61 -16.80 5.12 -1.64
C ALA A 61 -16.87 3.62 -1.27
N ILE A 62 -16.52 2.72 -2.21
CA ILE A 62 -16.95 1.32 -2.16
C ILE A 62 -16.27 0.53 -1.05
N VAL A 63 -15.12 0.96 -0.51
CA VAL A 63 -14.62 0.38 0.74
C VAL A 63 -13.78 1.37 1.54
N ASN A 64 -14.23 1.75 2.74
CA ASN A 64 -13.32 2.35 3.73
C ASN A 64 -12.31 1.28 4.16
N ARG A 65 -11.13 1.29 3.53
CA ARG A 65 -10.05 0.32 3.72
C ARG A 65 -9.58 0.21 5.17
N HIS A 66 -9.81 1.25 5.99
CA HIS A 66 -9.44 1.22 7.41
C HIS A 66 -10.28 0.25 8.23
N ASN A 67 -11.52 -0.02 7.82
CA ASN A 67 -12.48 -0.85 8.55
C ASN A 67 -12.79 -2.19 7.86
N LEU A 68 -11.97 -2.62 6.89
CA LEU A 68 -12.21 -3.86 6.15
C LEU A 68 -11.66 -5.08 6.91
N TYR A 69 -12.58 -5.88 7.46
CA TYR A 69 -12.28 -7.14 8.15
C TYR A 69 -13.11 -8.29 7.57
N ILE A 70 -12.46 -9.43 7.35
CA ILE A 70 -13.09 -10.70 7.04
C ILE A 70 -13.26 -11.48 8.35
N TRP A 71 -14.41 -12.13 8.53
CA TRP A 71 -14.71 -12.93 9.71
C TRP A 71 -14.82 -14.40 9.31
N GLU A 72 -13.76 -15.16 9.55
CA GLU A 72 -13.61 -16.57 9.13
C GLU A 72 -13.09 -17.40 10.31
N SER A 73 -13.29 -18.72 10.29
CA SER A 73 -12.73 -19.60 11.33
C SER A 73 -11.22 -19.81 11.19
N GLU A 74 -10.69 -19.61 9.98
CA GLU A 74 -9.27 -19.70 9.63
C GLU A 74 -8.91 -18.55 8.68
N ASN A 75 -7.62 -18.20 8.59
CA ASN A 75 -7.19 -17.17 7.64
C ASN A 75 -7.30 -17.74 6.22
N PRO A 76 -8.09 -17.15 5.31
CA PRO A 76 -8.27 -17.69 3.98
C PRO A 76 -6.98 -17.68 3.14
N HIS A 77 -5.96 -16.88 3.50
CA HIS A 77 -4.70 -16.77 2.74
C HIS A 77 -4.90 -16.48 1.23
N GLU A 78 -6.04 -15.88 0.89
CA GLU A 78 -6.42 -15.56 -0.48
C GLU A 78 -6.03 -14.13 -0.86
N TYR A 79 -5.64 -13.96 -2.12
CA TYR A 79 -5.46 -12.65 -2.74
C TYR A 79 -6.61 -12.44 -3.73
N ARG A 80 -7.26 -11.28 -3.65
CA ARG A 80 -8.21 -10.84 -4.67
C ARG A 80 -7.66 -9.63 -5.39
N GLU A 81 -7.57 -9.72 -6.71
CA GLU A 81 -7.25 -8.58 -7.55
C GLU A 81 -8.39 -7.56 -7.49
N LEU A 82 -8.04 -6.33 -7.18
CA LEU A 82 -8.99 -5.23 -7.18
C LEU A 82 -8.83 -4.46 -8.50
N GLN A 83 -9.83 -4.53 -9.37
CA GLN A 83 -9.90 -3.64 -10.52
C GLN A 83 -9.97 -2.20 -10.03
N ARG A 84 -9.03 -1.38 -10.50
CA ARG A 84 -8.93 0.02 -10.11
C ARG A 84 -9.83 0.92 -10.97
N ASP A 85 -10.68 0.43 -11.85
CA ASP A 85 -11.31 1.23 -12.91
C ASP A 85 -12.59 1.98 -12.49
N SER A 86 -12.69 2.43 -11.24
CA SER A 86 -13.72 3.40 -10.86
C SER A 86 -13.32 4.82 -11.25
N SER A 87 -14.29 5.72 -11.43
CA SER A 87 -14.03 7.14 -11.71
C SER A 87 -13.10 7.75 -10.66
N LYS A 88 -12.05 8.45 -11.12
CA LYS A 88 -11.01 9.02 -10.26
C LYS A 88 -10.81 10.49 -10.56
N ALA A 89 -10.42 11.24 -9.54
CA ALA A 89 -9.79 12.53 -9.70
C ALA A 89 -8.29 12.37 -9.44
N ASN A 90 -7.47 12.85 -10.38
CA ASN A 90 -6.03 12.97 -10.18
C ASN A 90 -5.74 14.42 -9.77
N VAL A 91 -4.88 14.58 -8.77
CA VAL A 91 -4.33 15.89 -8.38
C VAL A 91 -2.82 15.78 -8.54
N TRP A 92 -2.18 16.85 -9.01
CA TRP A 92 -0.73 16.95 -9.09
C TRP A 92 -0.23 17.81 -7.94
N ASN A 93 0.69 17.28 -7.13
CA ASN A 93 1.35 18.01 -6.06
C ASN A 93 2.85 17.78 -6.09
N GLU A 94 3.60 18.80 -5.70
CA GLU A 94 5.05 18.77 -5.49
C GLU A 94 5.33 19.09 -4.02
N LEU A 95 6.24 18.33 -3.40
CA LEU A 95 6.70 18.54 -2.04
C LEU A 95 8.22 18.70 -2.05
N MET A 96 8.67 19.71 -1.30
CA MET A 96 10.08 19.99 -0.99
C MET A 96 10.41 19.42 0.39
#